data_AF-A0A7K0R3H8-F1
#
_entry.id   AF-A0A7K0R3H8-F1
#
_cell.length_a   1.000
_cell.length_b   1.000
_cell.length_c   1.000
_cell.angle_alpha   90.00
_cell.angle_beta   90.00
_cell.angle_gamma   90.00
#
_symmetry.space_group_name_H-M   'P 1'
#
loop_
_entity.id
_entity.type
_entity.pdbx_description
1 polymer ?
#
loop_
_entity_poly.entity_id
_entity_poly.type
_entity_poly.pdbx_seq_one_letter_code
_entity_poly.pdbx_strand_id
1 'polypeptide(L)'
;TYVSTRVTIGRHCHLNTGSSICHEVVLGDFVTVSPKGLICGRSRIGDLTFIGANATVIEDVDVAGNSTIGAGSTVLHSLASSGTYVGTPAKLIRG
;
A
#
# COMPACT_ATOMS: atom_id res chain seq x y z
N THR A 1 -5.91 14.09 -0.58
CA THR A 1 -5.44 12.93 0.21
C THR A 1 -6.23 12.91 1.50
N TYR A 2 -6.60 11.74 1.97
CA TYR A 2 -7.27 11.53 3.25
C TYR A 2 -6.40 10.64 4.13
N VAL A 3 -6.22 11.03 5.40
CA VAL A 3 -5.48 10.26 6.40
C VAL A 3 -6.38 10.17 7.64
N SER A 4 -6.67 8.95 8.07
CA SER A 4 -7.58 8.66 9.18
C SER A 4 -6.87 8.66 10.54
N THR A 5 -7.58 8.22 11.58
CA THR A 5 -7.07 8.21 12.96
C THR A 5 -5.97 7.17 13.17
N ARG A 6 -5.01 7.50 14.04
CA ARG A 6 -3.93 6.59 14.49
C ARG A 6 -3.06 6.02 13.36
N VAL A 7 -2.93 6.75 12.25
CA VAL A 7 -1.99 6.39 11.18
C VAL A 7 -0.57 6.77 11.56
N THR A 8 0.39 5.88 11.30
CA THR A 8 1.83 6.17 11.38
C THR A 8 2.39 6.28 9.97
N ILE A 9 3.10 7.38 9.68
CA ILE A 9 3.72 7.63 8.38
C ILE A 9 5.22 7.77 8.57
N GLY A 10 5.99 6.92 7.90
CA GLY A 10 7.45 6.99 7.86
C GLY A 10 7.99 8.24 7.16
N ARG A 11 9.31 8.38 7.14
CA ARG A 11 10.02 9.50 6.52
C ARG A 11 9.95 9.39 5.00
N HIS A 12 9.93 10.54 4.34
CA HIS A 12 10.00 10.65 2.88
C HIS A 12 8.88 9.92 2.11
N CYS A 13 7.73 9.69 2.75
CA CYS A 13 6.55 9.16 2.06
C CYS A 13 5.94 10.19 1.10
N HIS A 14 5.42 9.70 -0.03
CA HIS A 14 4.73 10.51 -1.02
C HIS A 14 3.28 10.05 -1.18
N LEU A 15 2.33 10.87 -0.68
CA LEU A 15 0.90 10.58 -0.74
C LEU A 15 0.21 11.46 -1.81
N ASN A 16 -0.17 10.86 -2.93
CA ASN A 16 -0.72 11.58 -4.07
C ASN A 16 -2.21 11.94 -3.94
N THR A 17 -2.68 12.83 -4.82
CA THR A 17 -4.07 13.29 -4.90
C THR A 17 -5.07 12.13 -4.88
N GLY A 18 -6.06 12.23 -3.99
CA GLY A 18 -7.11 11.24 -3.83
C GLY A 18 -6.69 9.94 -3.15
N SER A 19 -5.42 9.77 -2.73
CA SER A 19 -5.05 8.62 -1.89
C SER A 19 -5.75 8.67 -0.53
N SER A 20 -6.06 7.51 0.01
CA SER A 20 -6.78 7.31 1.27
C SER A 20 -6.05 6.32 2.16
N ILE A 21 -5.66 6.78 3.36
CA ILE A 21 -4.99 5.99 4.37
C ILE A 21 -5.96 5.83 5.56
N CYS A 22 -6.53 4.64 5.71
CA CYS A 22 -7.54 4.36 6.73
C CYS A 22 -6.93 4.20 8.14
N HIS A 23 -7.78 3.94 9.14
CA HIS A 23 -7.40 3.96 10.55
C HIS A 23 -6.31 2.91 10.86
N GLU A 24 -5.37 3.29 11.73
CA GLU A 24 -4.35 2.37 12.27
C GLU A 24 -3.39 1.77 11.23
N VAL A 25 -3.31 2.37 10.04
CA VAL A 25 -2.31 2.01 9.03
C VAL A 25 -0.91 2.43 9.46
N VAL A 26 0.08 1.60 9.16
CA VAL A 26 1.50 1.93 9.34
C VAL A 26 2.18 1.93 7.97
N LEU A 27 2.71 3.08 7.56
CA LEU A 27 3.58 3.20 6.39
C LEU A 27 5.04 3.27 6.86
N GLY A 28 5.88 2.43 6.28
CA GLY A 28 7.34 2.51 6.41
C GLY A 28 7.94 3.75 5.74
N ASP A 29 9.26 3.83 5.73
CA ASP A 29 9.98 4.94 5.10
C ASP A 29 9.95 4.82 3.57
N PHE A 30 9.93 5.96 2.86
CA PHE A 30 9.96 6.04 1.39
C PHE A 30 8.78 5.36 0.67
N VAL A 31 7.64 5.18 1.33
CA VAL A 31 6.43 4.63 0.70
C VAL A 31 5.81 5.66 -0.24
N THR A 32 5.47 5.24 -1.45
CA THR A 32 4.69 6.05 -2.40
C THR A 32 3.30 5.48 -2.53
N VAL A 33 2.29 6.31 -2.26
CA VAL A 33 0.89 6.01 -2.55
C VAL A 33 0.46 6.88 -3.73
N SER A 34 0.26 6.24 -4.88
CA SER A 34 -0.12 6.88 -6.13
C SER A 34 -1.55 7.44 -6.09
N PRO A 35 -1.98 8.24 -7.09
CA PRO A 35 -3.30 8.83 -7.10
C PRO A 35 -4.42 7.80 -6.90
N LYS A 36 -5.35 8.10 -5.98
CA LYS A 36 -6.47 7.22 -5.63
C LYS A 36 -6.07 5.83 -5.07
N GLY A 37 -4.83 5.64 -4.64
CA GLY A 37 -4.45 4.44 -3.88
C GLY A 37 -5.17 4.39 -2.53
N LEU A 38 -5.75 3.24 -2.19
CA LEU A 38 -6.48 2.99 -0.95
C LEU A 38 -5.75 1.95 -0.11
N ILE A 39 -5.47 2.29 1.14
CA ILE A 39 -4.98 1.34 2.15
C ILE A 39 -6.00 1.31 3.28
N CYS A 40 -6.69 0.18 3.41
CA CYS A 40 -7.68 -0.06 4.45
C CYS A 40 -7.03 -0.26 5.83
N GLY A 41 -7.85 -0.26 6.88
CA GLY A 41 -7.38 -0.13 8.24
C GLY A 41 -6.48 -1.27 8.73
N ARG A 42 -5.68 -0.98 9.77
CA ARG A 42 -4.80 -1.94 10.46
C ARG A 42 -3.77 -2.66 9.56
N SER A 43 -3.58 -2.19 8.33
CA SER A 43 -2.62 -2.72 7.37
C SER A 43 -1.24 -2.07 7.53
N ARG A 44 -0.17 -2.84 7.32
CA ARG A 44 1.21 -2.34 7.34
C ARG A 44 1.84 -2.39 5.96
N ILE A 45 2.44 -1.29 5.54
CA ILE A 45 3.15 -1.16 4.27
C ILE A 45 4.63 -0.97 4.58
N GLY A 46 5.46 -1.93 4.20
CA GLY A 46 6.90 -1.88 4.45
C GLY A 46 7.62 -0.79 3.66
N ASP A 47 8.86 -0.49 4.06
CA ASP A 47 9.71 0.54 3.47
C ASP A 47 9.86 0.37 1.95
N LEU A 48 10.11 1.47 1.23
CA LEU A 48 10.39 1.46 -0.22
C LEU A 48 9.25 0.85 -1.07
N THR A 49 8.02 0.78 -0.54
CA THR A 49 6.89 0.19 -1.25
C THR A 49 6.18 1.22 -2.12
N PHE A 50 5.83 0.80 -3.34
CA PHE A 50 5.03 1.58 -4.27
C PHE A 50 3.61 1.01 -4.37
N ILE A 51 2.60 1.82 -4.02
CA ILE A 51 1.19 1.52 -4.21
C ILE A 51 0.71 2.25 -5.47
N GLY A 52 0.33 1.49 -6.49
CA GLY A 52 -0.08 2.00 -7.80
C GLY A 52 -1.41 2.75 -7.79
N ALA A 53 -1.67 3.50 -8.87
CA ALA A 53 -2.88 4.32 -8.98
C ALA A 53 -4.14 3.44 -8.95
N ASN A 54 -5.15 3.85 -8.18
CA ASN A 54 -6.36 3.06 -7.90
C ASN A 54 -6.10 1.64 -7.32
N ALA A 55 -4.90 1.35 -6.81
CA ALA A 55 -4.66 0.08 -6.13
C ALA A 55 -5.34 0.09 -4.74
N THR A 56 -5.80 -1.08 -4.29
CA THR A 56 -6.44 -1.26 -2.99
C THR A 56 -5.70 -2.33 -2.18
N VAL A 57 -5.30 -2.00 -0.96
CA VAL A 57 -4.89 -2.96 0.07
C VAL A 57 -6.05 -3.10 1.05
N ILE A 58 -6.62 -4.30 1.20
CA ILE A 58 -7.76 -4.50 2.12
C ILE A 58 -7.31 -4.44 3.59
N GLU A 59 -8.30 -4.49 4.48
CA GLU A 59 -8.11 -4.37 5.92
C GLU A 59 -7.32 -5.57 6.47
N ASP A 60 -6.50 -5.35 7.49
CA ASP A 60 -5.68 -6.38 8.15
C ASP A 60 -4.69 -7.10 7.21
N VAL A 61 -4.12 -6.38 6.23
CA VAL A 61 -3.16 -6.92 5.25
C VAL A 61 -1.81 -6.23 5.35
N ASP A 62 -0.75 -7.04 5.46
CA ASP A 62 0.63 -6.55 5.51
C ASP A 62 1.32 -6.74 4.15
N VAL A 63 2.02 -5.71 3.66
CA VAL A 63 2.80 -5.73 2.42
C VAL A 63 4.28 -5.61 2.77
N ALA A 64 5.07 -6.60 2.37
CA ALA A 64 6.53 -6.57 2.54
C ALA A 64 7.15 -5.33 1.88
N GLY A 65 8.21 -4.80 2.48
CA GLY A 65 8.97 -3.69 1.92
C GLY A 65 9.56 -4.03 0.55
N ASN A 66 9.97 -3.00 -0.19
CA ASN A 66 10.50 -3.10 -1.54
C ASN A 66 9.51 -3.80 -2.51
N SER A 67 8.21 -3.62 -2.28
CA SER A 67 7.15 -4.16 -3.13
C SER A 67 6.58 -3.11 -4.08
N THR A 68 6.05 -3.56 -5.21
CA THR A 68 5.27 -2.74 -6.13
C THR A 68 3.89 -3.36 -6.29
N ILE A 69 2.84 -2.63 -5.89
CA ILE A 69 1.46 -2.98 -6.18
C ILE A 69 1.05 -2.25 -7.45
N GLY A 70 0.74 -2.99 -8.50
CA GLY A 70 0.36 -2.43 -9.80
C GLY A 70 -0.91 -1.58 -9.73
N ALA A 71 -1.06 -0.67 -10.69
CA ALA A 71 -2.27 0.14 -10.82
C ALA A 71 -3.53 -0.74 -10.93
N GLY A 72 -4.61 -0.31 -10.27
CA GLY A 72 -5.90 -1.01 -10.25
C GLY A 72 -5.90 -2.40 -9.60
N SER A 73 -4.82 -2.79 -8.93
CA SER A 73 -4.71 -4.12 -8.30
C SER A 73 -5.33 -4.13 -6.91
N THR A 74 -5.87 -5.28 -6.50
CA THR A 74 -6.45 -5.46 -5.16
C THR A 74 -5.70 -6.54 -4.39
N VAL A 75 -5.02 -6.14 -3.32
CA VAL A 75 -4.31 -7.03 -2.40
C VAL A 75 -5.31 -7.56 -1.38
N LEU A 76 -5.66 -8.84 -1.48
CA LEU A 76 -6.61 -9.51 -0.59
C LEU A 76 -5.96 -10.26 0.58
N HIS A 77 -4.65 -10.49 0.51
CA HIS A 77 -3.90 -11.27 1.50
C HIS A 77 -2.53 -10.65 1.73
N SER A 78 -1.97 -10.83 2.92
CA SER A 78 -0.62 -10.35 3.25
C SER A 78 0.43 -10.90 2.29
N LEU A 79 1.33 -10.02 1.86
CA LEU A 79 2.40 -10.31 0.91
C LEU A 79 3.71 -10.39 1.68
N ALA A 80 4.15 -11.61 1.99
CA ALA A 80 5.31 -11.85 2.85
C ALA A 80 6.67 -11.63 2.15
N SER A 81 6.69 -11.54 0.83
CA SER A 81 7.90 -11.35 0.02
C SER A 81 7.85 -10.03 -0.74
N SER A 82 9.00 -9.42 -0.98
CA SER A 82 9.10 -8.30 -1.92
C SER A 82 8.80 -8.76 -3.34
N GLY A 83 8.32 -7.84 -4.18
CA GLY A 83 8.12 -8.09 -5.60
C GLY A 83 7.06 -7.20 -6.23
N THR A 84 6.77 -7.44 -7.49
CA THR A 84 5.70 -6.76 -8.23
C THR A 84 4.45 -7.62 -8.23
N TYR A 85 3.36 -7.08 -7.71
CA TYR A 85 2.06 -7.73 -7.59
C TYR A 85 1.03 -7.01 -8.44
N VAL A 86 0.28 -7.74 -9.27
CA VAL A 86 -0.75 -7.15 -10.14
C VAL A 86 -2.04 -7.97 -10.19
N GLY A 87 -3.14 -7.31 -10.49
CA GLY A 87 -4.45 -7.93 -10.73
C GLY A 87 -5.39 -7.91 -9.52
N THR A 88 -6.54 -8.55 -9.71
CA THR A 88 -7.59 -8.69 -8.70
C THR A 88 -8.07 -10.15 -8.71
N PRO A 89 -7.58 -11.01 -7.79
CA PRO A 89 -6.63 -10.70 -6.71
C PRO A 89 -5.21 -10.41 -7.22
N ALA A 90 -4.47 -9.58 -6.49
CA ALA A 90 -3.08 -9.26 -6.81
C ALA A 90 -2.19 -10.50 -6.65
N LYS A 91 -1.41 -10.82 -7.68
CA LYS A 91 -0.48 -11.96 -7.71
C LYS A 91 0.92 -11.49 -8.11
N LEU A 92 1.93 -12.18 -7.57
CA LEU A 92 3.34 -11.94 -7.89
C LEU A 92 3.59 -12.22 -9.38
N ILE A 93 4.20 -11.26 -10.07
CA ILE A 93 4.63 -11.41 -11.47
C ILE A 93 6.14 -11.24 -11.64
N ARG A 94 6.84 -10.68 -10.64
CA ARG A 94 8.29 -10.50 -10.64
C ARG A 94 8.82 -10.41 -9.21
N GLY A 95 9.83 -11.21 -8.87
CA GLY A 95 10.58 -11.14 -7.61
C GLY A 95 11.86 -10.34 -7.73
#